data_AF-A0A1F3LEU1-F1
#
_entry.id   AF-A0A1F3LEU1-F1
#
_cell.length_a   1.000
_cell.length_b   1.000
_cell.length_c   1.000
_cell.angle_alpha   90.00
_cell.angle_beta   90.00
_cell.angle_gamma   90.00
#
_symmetry.space_group_name_H-M   'P 1'
#
loop_
_entity.id
_entity.type
_entity.pdbx_description
1 polymer ?
#
loop_
_entity_poly.entity_id
_entity_poly.type
_entity_poly.pdbx_seq_one_letter_code
_entity_poly.pdbx_strand_id
1 'polypeptide(L)'
;MKQKLEDLWKKYEEKISESARCIENNQTRERVELLKDVLSHKWMYSKVEDCKILITGINPSSDEKNDKKENPPDFFKLKTCPNPYYKSLIEMVGELITVTDYLDLFTFRKTAQSTISTFLNDPIGLDFIAEHLAITQHIIEQLNPYIIIVANKGSWKFWGKIADKDKNGEFYNIWMGYKYEPVDDELFSVNFSNKSRNYEICKISGLKDEKEGGNQRVSKDITETNLVGTIVVFTYMSGYLDRKQVSPDERVTSQMIKELYEMAKHNKR
;
A
#
# COMPACT_ATOMS: atom_id res chain seq x y z
N MET A 1 3.51 -12.82 -9.08
CA MET A 1 3.70 -12.37 -7.68
C MET A 1 4.41 -13.43 -6.85
N LYS A 2 3.83 -14.62 -6.63
CA LYS A 2 4.40 -15.69 -5.79
C LYS A 2 5.90 -15.93 -5.98
N GLN A 3 6.36 -16.29 -7.19
CA GLN A 3 7.79 -16.54 -7.43
C GLN A 3 8.69 -15.35 -7.05
N LYS A 4 8.31 -14.11 -7.43
CA LYS A 4 9.08 -12.91 -7.08
C LYS A 4 9.19 -12.71 -5.55
N LEU A 5 8.14 -13.06 -4.80
CA LEU A 5 8.15 -13.00 -3.34
C LEU A 5 9.01 -14.11 -2.73
N GLU A 6 8.96 -15.32 -3.29
CA GLU A 6 9.82 -16.44 -2.85
C GLU A 6 11.30 -16.10 -3.06
N ASP A 7 11.65 -15.55 -4.23
CA ASP A 7 13.01 -15.12 -4.55
C ASP A 7 13.47 -13.98 -3.62
N LEU A 8 12.59 -13.00 -3.36
CA LEU A 8 12.85 -11.92 -2.41
C LEU A 8 13.08 -12.47 -1.00
N TRP A 9 12.21 -13.33 -0.49
CA TRP A 9 12.33 -13.90 0.85
C TRP A 9 13.64 -14.63 1.01
N LYS A 10 13.95 -15.54 0.07
CA LYS A 10 15.19 -16.32 0.08
C LYS A 10 16.43 -15.42 0.08
N LYS A 11 16.47 -14.40 -0.79
CA LYS A 11 17.56 -13.43 -0.85
C LYS A 11 17.80 -12.75 0.50
N TYR A 12 16.75 -12.35 1.19
CA TYR A 12 16.88 -11.62 2.46
C TYR A 12 17.12 -12.54 3.66
N GLU A 13 16.62 -13.77 3.65
CA GLU A 13 17.01 -14.81 4.60
C GLU A 13 18.51 -15.12 4.52
N GLU A 14 19.08 -15.19 3.31
CA GLU A 14 20.52 -15.37 3.09
C GLU A 14 21.32 -14.16 3.62
N LYS A 15 20.97 -12.93 3.21
CA LYS A 15 21.62 -11.69 3.69
C LYS A 15 21.62 -11.59 5.23
N ILE A 16 20.49 -11.89 5.87
CA ILE A 16 20.36 -11.84 7.33
C ILE A 16 21.18 -12.96 7.99
N SER A 17 21.23 -14.13 7.38
CA SER A 17 22.05 -15.25 7.87
C SER A 17 23.55 -14.95 7.79
N GLU A 18 24.00 -14.25 6.74
CA GLU A 18 25.38 -13.76 6.62
C GLU A 18 25.69 -12.70 7.66
N SER A 19 24.82 -11.70 7.82
CA SER A 19 24.95 -10.68 8.88
C SER A 19 25.01 -11.30 10.28
N ALA A 20 24.26 -12.38 10.51
CA ALA A 20 24.30 -13.12 11.77
C ALA A 20 25.63 -13.83 12.06
N ARG A 21 26.43 -14.16 11.03
CA ARG A 21 27.75 -14.79 11.19
C ARG A 21 28.83 -13.77 11.59
N CYS A 22 28.60 -12.50 11.29
CA CYS A 22 29.52 -11.39 11.57
C CYS A 22 29.05 -10.53 12.75
N ILE A 23 28.39 -11.13 13.75
CA ILE A 23 27.93 -10.38 14.93
C ILE A 23 29.14 -9.97 15.76
N GLU A 24 29.44 -8.67 15.71
CA GLU A 24 30.57 -8.08 16.44
C GLU A 24 30.14 -7.37 17.74
N ASN A 25 28.85 -7.05 17.90
CA ASN A 25 28.32 -6.37 19.08
C ASN A 25 26.84 -6.68 19.36
N ASN A 26 26.38 -6.35 20.58
CA ASN A 26 25.00 -6.59 21.04
C ASN A 26 23.94 -5.87 20.20
N GLN A 27 24.23 -4.65 19.74
CA GLN A 27 23.29 -3.88 18.91
C GLN A 27 23.04 -4.56 17.55
N THR A 28 24.08 -5.14 16.94
CA THR A 28 23.99 -5.91 15.70
C THR A 28 23.19 -7.19 15.91
N ARG A 29 23.38 -7.84 17.06
CA ARG A 29 22.62 -9.04 17.44
C ARG A 29 21.14 -8.78 17.57
N GLU A 30 20.74 -7.79 18.37
CA GLU A 30 19.33 -7.42 18.58
C GLU A 30 18.62 -7.10 17.27
N ARG A 31 19.29 -6.36 16.39
CA ARG A 31 18.80 -6.02 15.06
C ARG A 31 18.59 -7.24 14.17
N VAL A 32 19.57 -8.14 14.11
CA VAL A 32 19.47 -9.39 13.34
C VAL A 32 18.36 -10.29 13.88
N GLU A 33 18.23 -10.42 15.19
CA GLU A 33 17.18 -11.22 15.83
C GLU A 33 15.78 -10.67 15.49
N LEU A 34 15.62 -9.34 15.47
CA LEU A 34 14.36 -8.69 15.11
C LEU A 34 13.97 -8.88 13.63
N LEU A 35 14.94 -8.81 12.72
CA LEU A 35 14.70 -9.09 11.29
C LEU A 35 14.36 -10.58 11.07
N LYS A 36 15.06 -11.49 11.76
CA LYS A 36 14.77 -12.93 11.73
C LYS A 36 13.37 -13.23 12.25
N ASP A 37 12.95 -12.61 13.34
CA ASP A 37 11.59 -12.76 13.85
C ASP A 37 10.58 -12.40 12.77
N VAL A 38 10.75 -11.24 12.13
CA VAL A 38 9.78 -10.78 11.13
C VAL A 38 9.73 -11.67 9.90
N LEU A 39 10.88 -12.12 9.39
CA LEU A 39 10.92 -13.04 8.24
C LEU A 39 10.49 -14.47 8.58
N SER A 40 10.60 -14.89 9.84
CA SER A 40 10.13 -16.19 10.30
C SER A 40 8.61 -16.32 10.24
N HIS A 41 7.90 -15.19 10.27
CA HIS A 41 6.47 -15.17 10.01
C HIS A 41 6.28 -15.33 8.50
N LYS A 42 5.67 -16.46 8.09
CA LYS A 42 5.34 -16.71 6.67
C LYS A 42 4.66 -15.49 6.05
N TRP A 43 5.01 -15.18 4.80
CA TRP A 43 4.32 -14.15 4.03
C TRP A 43 2.93 -14.62 3.59
N MET A 44 2.04 -13.66 3.37
CA MET A 44 0.73 -13.89 2.78
C MET A 44 0.41 -12.73 1.85
N TYR A 45 0.05 -13.02 0.60
CA TYR A 45 -0.31 -11.99 -0.38
C TYR A 45 -1.79 -12.01 -0.71
N SER A 46 -2.31 -10.86 -1.12
CA SER A 46 -3.64 -10.79 -1.70
C SER A 46 -3.56 -11.30 -3.15
N LYS A 47 -4.34 -12.32 -3.50
CA LYS A 47 -4.42 -12.79 -4.88
C LYS A 47 -5.36 -11.87 -5.65
N VAL A 48 -4.76 -11.01 -6.49
CA VAL A 48 -5.46 -10.02 -7.33
C VAL A 48 -5.68 -10.58 -8.74
N GLU A 49 -6.84 -10.28 -9.32
CA GLU A 49 -7.20 -10.55 -10.71
C GLU A 49 -7.36 -9.21 -11.47
N ASP A 50 -7.70 -9.23 -12.78
CA ASP A 50 -7.99 -7.98 -13.50
C ASP A 50 -9.14 -7.26 -12.79
N CYS A 51 -8.88 -6.03 -12.37
CA CYS A 51 -9.81 -5.22 -11.59
C CYS A 51 -9.80 -3.79 -12.11
N LYS A 52 -10.95 -3.11 -11.98
CA LYS A 52 -11.06 -1.69 -12.34
C LYS A 52 -10.95 -0.80 -11.11
N ILE A 53 -11.16 -1.37 -9.93
CA ILE A 53 -10.96 -0.71 -8.63
C ILE A 53 -10.00 -1.57 -7.82
N LEU A 54 -8.90 -0.96 -7.37
CA LEU A 54 -7.93 -1.61 -6.50
C LEU A 54 -7.94 -0.94 -5.13
N ILE A 55 -8.31 -1.68 -4.09
CA ILE A 55 -8.13 -1.22 -2.71
C ILE A 55 -6.74 -1.65 -2.24
N THR A 56 -6.02 -0.77 -1.53
CA THR A 56 -4.74 -1.15 -0.94
C THR A 56 -4.68 -0.94 0.56
N GLY A 57 -4.16 -1.95 1.27
CA GLY A 57 -3.69 -1.83 2.64
C GLY A 57 -2.17 -1.77 2.72
N ILE A 58 -1.63 -1.93 3.93
CA ILE A 58 -0.19 -1.84 4.17
C ILE A 58 0.44 -3.23 4.24
N ASN A 59 -0.09 -4.11 5.09
CA ASN A 59 0.34 -5.49 5.21
C ASN A 59 -0.74 -6.31 5.96
N PRO A 60 -0.81 -7.64 5.75
CA PRO A 60 -1.78 -8.46 6.45
C PRO A 60 -1.52 -8.48 7.96
N SER A 61 -2.59 -8.39 8.75
CA SER A 61 -2.50 -8.60 10.19
C SER A 61 -2.05 -10.02 10.51
N SER A 62 -1.19 -10.17 11.53
CA SER A 62 -0.94 -11.47 12.13
C SER A 62 -2.14 -11.86 13.00
N ASP A 63 -2.58 -13.09 12.87
CA ASP A 63 -3.52 -13.70 13.81
C ASP A 63 -2.75 -14.80 14.52
N GLU A 64 -2.05 -14.45 15.61
CA GLU A 64 -1.17 -15.38 16.32
C GLU A 64 -1.85 -16.70 16.75
N LYS A 65 -3.18 -16.73 16.82
CA LYS A 65 -3.94 -17.96 17.11
C LYS A 65 -4.12 -18.82 15.85
N ASN A 66 -4.43 -18.21 14.70
CA ASN A 66 -4.59 -18.91 13.43
C ASN A 66 -3.26 -19.15 12.69
N ASP A 67 -2.22 -18.40 13.02
CA ASP A 67 -0.87 -18.48 12.41
C ASP A 67 -0.06 -19.65 12.95
N LYS A 68 -0.54 -20.25 14.05
CA LYS A 68 -0.08 -21.53 14.58
C LYS A 68 -0.64 -22.75 13.83
N LYS A 69 -1.51 -22.57 12.83
CA LYS A 69 -1.92 -23.67 11.95
C LYS A 69 -0.70 -24.20 11.20
N GLU A 70 -0.60 -25.52 11.07
CA GLU A 70 0.36 -26.13 10.15
C GLU A 70 -0.05 -25.74 8.71
N ASN A 71 0.77 -24.90 8.08
CA ASN A 71 0.62 -24.44 6.68
C ASN A 71 -0.60 -23.54 6.40
N PRO A 72 -0.61 -22.29 6.89
CA PRO A 72 -1.56 -21.30 6.40
C PRO A 72 -1.40 -21.09 4.88
N PRO A 73 -2.46 -20.75 4.15
CA PRO A 73 -2.37 -20.47 2.73
C PRO A 73 -1.47 -19.26 2.47
N ASP A 74 -0.67 -19.32 1.41
CA ASP A 74 0.21 -18.22 0.99
C ASP A 74 -0.59 -17.00 0.51
N PHE A 75 -1.90 -17.13 0.29
CA PHE A 75 -2.73 -16.04 -0.22
C PHE A 75 -4.14 -16.02 0.34
N PHE A 76 -4.79 -14.85 0.20
CA PHE A 76 -6.22 -14.67 0.42
C PHE A 76 -6.85 -13.87 -0.73
N LYS A 77 -8.18 -13.90 -0.84
CA LYS A 77 -8.97 -13.05 -1.73
C LYS A 77 -9.91 -12.17 -0.90
N LEU A 78 -10.11 -10.92 -1.33
CA LEU A 78 -10.99 -9.96 -0.65
C LEU A 78 -12.38 -10.56 -0.37
N LYS A 79 -12.99 -11.12 -1.41
CA LYS A 79 -14.38 -11.60 -1.42
C LYS A 79 -14.62 -12.81 -0.51
N THR A 80 -13.58 -13.58 -0.20
CA THR A 80 -13.68 -14.81 0.59
C THR A 80 -12.98 -14.70 1.95
N CYS A 81 -12.40 -13.54 2.28
CA CYS A 81 -11.71 -13.37 3.55
C CYS A 81 -12.73 -13.04 4.66
N PRO A 82 -12.85 -13.87 5.71
CA PRO A 82 -13.87 -13.70 6.74
C PRO A 82 -13.57 -12.56 7.74
N ASN A 83 -12.47 -11.82 7.57
CA ASN A 83 -12.07 -10.80 8.54
C ASN A 83 -12.96 -9.53 8.42
N PRO A 84 -13.53 -9.04 9.55
CA PRO A 84 -14.41 -7.86 9.57
C PRO A 84 -13.84 -6.60 8.93
N TYR A 85 -12.51 -6.44 8.94
CA TYR A 85 -11.84 -5.35 8.22
C TYR A 85 -12.20 -5.36 6.73
N TYR A 86 -12.09 -6.52 6.07
CA TYR A 86 -12.43 -6.65 4.65
C TYR A 86 -13.92 -6.52 4.39
N LYS A 87 -14.79 -6.90 5.33
CA LYS A 87 -16.23 -6.64 5.23
C LYS A 87 -16.51 -5.14 5.10
N SER A 88 -15.83 -4.29 5.87
CA SER A 88 -16.00 -2.84 5.76
C SER A 88 -15.50 -2.26 4.43
N LEU A 89 -14.48 -2.87 3.82
CA LEU A 89 -14.03 -2.53 2.46
C LEU A 89 -15.07 -2.92 1.41
N ILE A 90 -15.66 -4.10 1.55
CA ILE A 90 -16.72 -4.57 0.65
C ILE A 90 -17.94 -3.65 0.75
N GLU A 91 -18.34 -3.25 1.97
CA GLU A 91 -19.41 -2.26 2.20
C GLU A 91 -19.10 -0.91 1.54
N MET A 92 -17.84 -0.46 1.60
CA MET A 92 -17.40 0.82 1.02
C MET A 92 -17.56 0.85 -0.50
N VAL A 93 -17.32 -0.25 -1.21
CA VAL A 93 -17.44 -0.31 -2.68
C VAL A 93 -18.82 -0.78 -3.16
N GLY A 94 -19.64 -1.34 -2.27
CA GLY A 94 -21.02 -1.74 -2.57
C GLY A 94 -21.14 -2.64 -3.80
N GLU A 95 -22.00 -2.27 -4.75
CA GLU A 95 -22.25 -3.03 -5.99
C GLU A 95 -21.00 -3.18 -6.90
N LEU A 96 -20.01 -2.30 -6.73
CA LEU A 96 -18.77 -2.34 -7.51
C LEU A 96 -17.78 -3.41 -7.02
N ILE A 97 -18.15 -4.21 -6.00
CA ILE A 97 -17.35 -5.35 -5.54
C ILE A 97 -17.01 -6.33 -6.67
N THR A 98 -17.85 -6.43 -7.70
CA THR A 98 -17.62 -7.32 -8.85
C THR A 98 -16.37 -6.95 -9.64
N VAL A 99 -16.04 -5.66 -9.72
CA VAL A 99 -14.86 -5.10 -10.42
C VAL A 99 -13.75 -4.62 -9.47
N THR A 100 -13.87 -4.97 -8.18
CA THR A 100 -12.95 -4.55 -7.12
C THR A 100 -12.11 -5.73 -6.61
N ASP A 101 -10.81 -5.48 -6.42
CA ASP A 101 -9.91 -6.36 -5.69
C ASP A 101 -9.09 -5.59 -4.64
N TYR A 102 -8.28 -6.31 -3.87
CA TYR A 102 -7.49 -5.80 -2.76
C TYR A 102 -6.03 -6.25 -2.85
N LEU A 103 -5.10 -5.36 -2.52
CA LEU A 103 -3.66 -5.64 -2.45
C LEU A 103 -3.01 -4.95 -1.25
N ASP A 104 -2.34 -5.70 -0.38
CA ASP A 104 -1.41 -5.08 0.58
C ASP A 104 -0.10 -4.66 -0.10
N LEU A 105 0.47 -3.52 0.32
CA LEU A 105 1.78 -3.08 -0.20
C LEU A 105 2.92 -4.04 0.15
N PHE A 106 2.83 -4.68 1.31
CA PHE A 106 3.78 -5.67 1.80
C PHE A 106 3.09 -6.96 2.23
N THR A 107 3.75 -8.09 2.07
CA THR A 107 3.18 -9.41 2.34
C THR A 107 3.62 -10.04 3.66
N PHE A 108 4.51 -9.40 4.42
CA PHE A 108 4.86 -9.90 5.76
C PHE A 108 3.69 -9.71 6.73
N ARG A 109 3.45 -10.73 7.57
CA ARG A 109 2.29 -10.77 8.45
C ARG A 109 2.64 -10.22 9.82
N LYS A 110 2.30 -8.97 10.08
CA LYS A 110 2.56 -8.30 11.36
C LYS A 110 1.48 -7.27 11.67
N THR A 111 0.93 -7.35 12.87
CA THR A 111 -0.07 -6.38 13.33
C THR A 111 0.55 -5.06 13.80
N ALA A 112 1.78 -5.10 14.32
CA ALA A 112 2.47 -3.91 14.81
C ALA A 112 3.13 -3.13 13.66
N GLN A 113 2.60 -1.95 13.32
CA GLN A 113 3.19 -1.07 12.30
C GLN A 113 4.59 -0.56 12.69
N SER A 114 4.96 -0.64 13.98
CA SER A 114 6.34 -0.38 14.43
C SER A 114 7.37 -1.29 13.75
N THR A 115 6.96 -2.49 13.30
CA THR A 115 7.83 -3.38 12.52
C THR A 115 8.32 -2.72 11.24
N ILE A 116 7.48 -1.94 10.55
CA ILE A 116 7.92 -1.22 9.35
C ILE A 116 9.01 -0.21 9.71
N SER A 117 8.82 0.55 10.79
CA SER A 117 9.82 1.50 11.26
C SER A 117 11.16 0.83 11.60
N THR A 118 11.13 -0.38 12.17
CA THR A 118 12.34 -1.17 12.37
C THR A 118 13.06 -1.45 11.06
N PHE A 119 12.35 -1.96 10.05
CA PHE A 119 12.97 -2.25 8.75
C PHE A 119 13.56 -1.00 8.12
N LEU A 120 12.84 0.12 8.19
CA LEU A 120 13.31 1.40 7.63
C LEU A 120 14.58 1.94 8.29
N ASN A 121 14.85 1.57 9.54
CA ASN A 121 16.03 2.02 10.30
C ASN A 121 17.20 1.03 10.21
N ASP A 122 17.05 -0.10 9.50
CA ASP A 122 18.10 -1.06 9.25
C ASP A 122 18.46 -1.08 7.75
N PRO A 123 19.75 -1.08 7.34
CA PRO A 123 20.11 -1.13 5.93
C PRO A 123 19.56 -2.35 5.16
N ILE A 124 19.61 -3.55 5.75
CA ILE A 124 19.09 -4.77 5.10
C ILE A 124 17.55 -4.70 5.04
N GLY A 125 16.92 -4.24 6.12
CA GLY A 125 15.48 -4.04 6.20
C GLY A 125 14.98 -2.98 5.21
N LEU A 126 15.72 -1.90 5.02
CA LEU A 126 15.39 -0.83 4.09
C LEU A 126 15.42 -1.35 2.65
N ASP A 127 16.48 -2.08 2.28
CA ASP A 127 16.56 -2.70 0.96
C ASP A 127 15.41 -3.70 0.74
N PHE A 128 15.08 -4.51 1.77
CA PHE A 128 13.94 -5.43 1.70
C PHE A 128 12.63 -4.71 1.44
N ILE A 129 12.33 -3.64 2.19
CA ILE A 129 11.12 -2.84 2.00
C ILE A 129 11.09 -2.20 0.61
N ALA A 130 12.22 -1.66 0.14
CA ALA A 130 12.31 -1.04 -1.17
C ALA A 130 12.07 -2.04 -2.31
N GLU A 131 12.76 -3.19 -2.29
CA GLU A 131 12.60 -4.23 -3.31
C GLU A 131 11.20 -4.87 -3.28
N HIS A 132 10.63 -5.07 -2.09
CA HIS A 132 9.27 -5.56 -1.92
C HIS A 132 8.26 -4.57 -2.52
N LEU A 133 8.39 -3.28 -2.18
CA LEU A 133 7.50 -2.25 -2.71
C LEU A 133 7.63 -2.13 -4.23
N ALA A 134 8.84 -2.31 -4.79
CA ALA A 134 9.04 -2.34 -6.22
C ALA A 134 8.26 -3.49 -6.89
N ILE A 135 8.27 -4.70 -6.30
CA ILE A 135 7.45 -5.83 -6.79
C ILE A 135 5.97 -5.47 -6.78
N THR A 136 5.48 -4.86 -5.70
CA THR A 136 4.09 -4.43 -5.57
C THR A 136 3.75 -3.34 -6.60
N GLN A 137 4.62 -2.34 -6.79
CA GLN A 137 4.43 -1.26 -7.76
C GLN A 137 4.24 -1.83 -9.17
N HIS A 138 5.09 -2.77 -9.58
CA HIS A 138 4.96 -3.45 -10.87
C HIS A 138 3.62 -4.16 -11.03
N ILE A 139 3.08 -4.77 -9.97
CA ILE A 139 1.77 -5.42 -10.01
C ILE A 139 0.68 -4.37 -10.21
N ILE A 140 0.72 -3.25 -9.47
CA ILE A 140 -0.26 -2.17 -9.61
C ILE A 140 -0.23 -1.59 -11.03
N GLU A 141 0.96 -1.36 -11.58
CA GLU A 141 1.19 -0.86 -12.94
C GLU A 141 0.70 -1.82 -14.03
N GLN A 142 0.77 -3.13 -13.78
CA GLN A 142 0.22 -4.16 -14.66
C GLN A 142 -1.32 -4.23 -14.58
N LEU A 143 -1.88 -4.06 -13.39
CA LEU A 143 -3.34 -4.08 -13.18
C LEU A 143 -4.02 -2.87 -13.82
N ASN A 144 -3.34 -1.72 -13.84
CA ASN A 144 -3.82 -0.49 -14.45
C ASN A 144 -5.29 -0.14 -14.07
N PRO A 145 -5.63 -0.09 -12.77
CA PRO A 145 -7.00 0.16 -12.34
C PRO A 145 -7.44 1.58 -12.69
N TYR A 146 -8.75 1.77 -12.81
CA TYR A 146 -9.36 3.10 -13.01
C TYR A 146 -9.33 3.91 -11.72
N ILE A 147 -9.55 3.23 -10.58
CA ILE A 147 -9.50 3.82 -9.24
C ILE A 147 -8.58 2.99 -8.34
N ILE A 148 -7.77 3.67 -7.55
CA ILE A 148 -7.03 3.11 -6.41
C ILE A 148 -7.57 3.72 -5.12
N ILE A 149 -7.95 2.89 -4.14
CA ILE A 149 -8.37 3.33 -2.82
C ILE A 149 -7.28 2.96 -1.81
N VAL A 150 -6.53 3.96 -1.36
CA VAL A 150 -5.46 3.79 -0.37
C VAL A 150 -6.06 3.88 1.04
N ALA A 151 -6.46 2.73 1.56
CA ALA A 151 -7.28 2.58 2.76
C ALA A 151 -6.46 2.56 4.08
N ASN A 152 -5.23 3.06 4.06
CA ASN A 152 -4.33 3.09 5.21
C ASN A 152 -3.44 4.35 5.18
N LYS A 153 -3.63 5.27 6.14
CA LYS A 153 -2.82 6.51 6.22
C LYS A 153 -1.31 6.26 6.36
N GLY A 154 -0.93 5.25 7.14
CA GLY A 154 0.47 4.87 7.32
C GLY A 154 1.15 4.46 6.01
N SER A 155 0.37 4.03 5.01
CA SER A 155 0.87 3.66 3.69
C SER A 155 1.07 4.83 2.73
N TRP A 156 0.52 6.02 2.99
CA TRP A 156 0.56 7.15 2.05
C TRP A 156 1.98 7.58 1.66
N LYS A 157 2.95 7.45 2.59
CA LYS A 157 4.36 7.69 2.28
C LYS A 157 4.86 6.80 1.14
N PHE A 158 4.51 5.51 1.13
CA PHE A 158 4.98 4.56 0.13
C PHE A 158 4.47 4.87 -1.28
N TRP A 159 3.35 5.60 -1.37
CA TRP A 159 2.81 6.12 -2.63
C TRP A 159 3.54 7.36 -3.15
N GLY A 160 4.40 7.99 -2.35
CA GLY A 160 5.02 9.27 -2.68
C GLY A 160 4.12 10.48 -2.40
N LYS A 161 2.97 10.28 -1.75
CA LYS A 161 1.97 11.33 -1.51
C LYS A 161 2.44 12.42 -0.54
N ILE A 162 3.28 12.04 0.43
CA ILE A 162 3.87 12.94 1.43
C ILE A 162 5.39 13.06 1.24
N ALA A 163 5.84 12.96 -0.01
CA ALA A 163 7.20 13.26 -0.41
C ALA A 163 7.50 14.74 -0.18
N ASP A 164 8.64 15.05 0.42
CA ASP A 164 9.06 16.42 0.71
C ASP A 164 10.59 16.51 0.80
N LYS A 165 11.12 17.72 1.01
CA LYS A 165 12.53 17.99 1.29
C LYS A 165 12.75 18.24 2.77
N ASP A 166 13.83 17.69 3.31
CA ASP A 166 14.29 18.04 4.64
C ASP A 166 14.89 19.46 4.67
N LYS A 167 15.34 19.89 5.85
CA LYS A 167 15.99 21.20 6.06
C LYS A 167 17.27 21.41 5.24
N ASN A 168 17.89 20.35 4.75
CA ASN A 168 19.10 20.38 3.93
C ASN A 168 18.78 20.33 2.43
N GLY A 169 17.49 20.20 2.06
CA GLY A 169 17.04 20.07 0.68
C GLY A 169 17.02 18.63 0.17
N GLU A 170 17.30 17.64 1.02
CA GLU A 170 17.29 16.22 0.65
C GLU A 170 15.88 15.68 0.62
N PHE A 171 15.54 14.97 -0.46
CA PHE A 171 14.23 14.37 -0.60
C PHE A 171 14.05 13.20 0.37
N TYR A 172 12.85 13.09 0.93
CA TYR A 172 12.40 11.94 1.70
C TYR A 172 10.97 11.54 1.29
N ASN A 173 10.58 10.31 1.62
CA ASN A 173 9.29 9.73 1.27
C ASN A 173 8.94 9.70 -0.23
N ILE A 174 9.94 9.60 -1.12
CA ILE A 174 9.70 9.47 -2.57
C ILE A 174 9.03 8.13 -2.91
N TRP A 175 9.62 6.99 -2.48
CA TRP A 175 9.07 5.64 -2.62
C TRP A 175 8.61 5.28 -4.05
N MET A 176 7.32 5.00 -4.28
CA MET A 176 6.80 4.73 -5.64
C MET A 176 6.87 5.97 -6.54
N GLY A 177 6.84 7.16 -5.95
CA GLY A 177 7.12 8.45 -6.60
C GLY A 177 6.13 8.85 -7.68
N TYR A 178 4.83 8.60 -7.47
CA TYR A 178 3.80 9.13 -8.35
C TYR A 178 3.63 10.64 -8.17
N LYS A 179 3.23 11.31 -9.26
CA LYS A 179 2.73 12.68 -9.27
C LYS A 179 1.22 12.68 -9.13
N TYR A 180 0.71 13.63 -8.36
CA TYR A 180 -0.72 13.76 -8.07
C TYR A 180 -1.20 15.16 -8.42
N GLU A 181 -2.32 15.20 -9.13
CA GLU A 181 -3.10 16.42 -9.38
C GLU A 181 -4.42 16.33 -8.61
N PRO A 182 -4.92 17.43 -8.02
CA PRO A 182 -6.24 17.42 -7.40
C PRO A 182 -7.30 17.11 -8.46
N VAL A 183 -8.34 16.38 -8.08
CA VAL A 183 -9.53 16.25 -8.92
C VAL A 183 -10.46 17.41 -8.59
N ASP A 184 -10.98 18.09 -9.60
CA ASP A 184 -11.86 19.24 -9.43
C ASP A 184 -13.22 18.81 -8.84
N ASP A 185 -13.58 19.43 -7.72
CA ASP A 185 -14.79 19.17 -6.95
C ASP A 185 -16.07 19.56 -7.73
N GLU A 186 -15.96 20.48 -8.70
CA GLU A 186 -17.10 20.96 -9.51
C GLU A 186 -17.67 19.88 -10.45
N LEU A 187 -16.91 18.82 -10.72
CA LEU A 187 -17.34 17.72 -11.59
C LEU A 187 -18.23 16.69 -10.89
N PHE A 188 -18.50 16.86 -9.60
CA PHE A 188 -19.21 15.87 -8.79
C PHE A 188 -20.57 16.36 -8.33
N SER A 189 -21.54 15.44 -8.32
CA SER A 189 -22.84 15.70 -7.69
C SER A 189 -22.72 15.77 -6.16
N VAL A 190 -21.59 15.30 -5.62
CA VAL A 190 -21.18 15.43 -4.23
C VAL A 190 -20.12 16.54 -4.13
N ASN A 191 -20.46 17.66 -3.50
CA ASN A 191 -19.51 18.74 -3.25
C ASN A 191 -18.32 18.19 -2.46
N PHE A 192 -17.08 18.38 -2.95
CA PHE A 192 -15.89 17.82 -2.34
C PHE A 192 -15.06 18.78 -1.43
N SER A 193 -15.48 20.03 -1.29
CA SER A 193 -14.65 21.13 -0.78
C SER A 193 -14.65 21.32 0.75
N ASN A 194 -15.01 20.29 1.53
CA ASN A 194 -15.18 20.42 2.99
C ASN A 194 -13.87 20.16 3.75
N LYS A 195 -13.44 21.13 4.57
CA LYS A 195 -12.16 21.11 5.30
C LYS A 195 -12.02 20.04 6.39
N SER A 196 -13.07 19.30 6.77
CA SER A 196 -13.06 18.30 7.85
C SER A 196 -12.99 16.83 7.37
N ARG A 197 -12.51 16.57 6.15
CA ARG A 197 -12.56 15.23 5.57
C ARG A 197 -11.44 14.31 6.01
N ASN A 198 -11.81 13.05 6.16
CA ASN A 198 -10.88 11.95 6.33
C ASN A 198 -10.53 11.31 4.98
N TYR A 199 -10.42 12.10 3.91
CA TYR A 199 -9.95 11.61 2.61
C TYR A 199 -9.45 12.74 1.69
N GLU A 200 -8.58 12.38 0.74
CA GLU A 200 -8.12 13.22 -0.37
C GLU A 200 -8.30 12.46 -1.69
N ILE A 201 -8.81 13.14 -2.71
CA ILE A 201 -9.01 12.57 -4.05
C ILE A 201 -8.06 13.28 -5.01
N CYS A 202 -7.27 12.51 -5.73
CA CYS A 202 -6.33 13.03 -6.70
C CYS A 202 -6.26 12.12 -7.93
N LYS A 203 -5.59 12.57 -8.97
CA LYS A 203 -5.35 11.84 -10.21
C LYS A 203 -3.84 11.67 -10.38
N ILE A 204 -3.40 10.49 -10.78
CA ILE A 204 -2.01 10.27 -11.14
C ILE A 204 -1.75 10.97 -12.48
N SER A 205 -0.77 11.87 -12.50
CA SER A 205 -0.36 12.62 -13.70
C SER A 205 0.99 12.18 -14.26
N GLY A 206 1.73 11.33 -13.54
CA GLY A 206 3.01 10.80 -13.98
C GLY A 206 3.88 10.31 -12.83
N LEU A 207 5.19 10.29 -13.06
CA LEU A 207 6.22 9.95 -12.07
C LEU A 207 7.08 11.17 -11.77
N LYS A 208 7.54 11.30 -10.51
CA LYS A 208 8.50 12.32 -10.07
C LYS A 208 9.78 12.21 -10.89
N ASP A 209 10.21 13.33 -11.47
CA ASP A 209 11.48 13.42 -12.19
C ASP A 209 12.65 13.65 -11.23
N GLU A 210 13.89 13.72 -11.74
CA GLU A 210 15.08 13.93 -10.92
C GLU A 210 15.02 15.20 -10.07
N LYS A 211 14.42 16.28 -10.56
CA LYS A 211 14.29 17.55 -9.82
C LYS A 211 13.30 17.44 -8.66
N GLU A 212 12.46 16.41 -8.69
CA GLU A 212 11.48 16.06 -7.67
C GLU A 212 11.88 14.83 -6.84
N GLY A 213 13.14 14.39 -6.94
CA GLY A 213 13.68 13.26 -6.18
C GLY A 213 13.42 11.88 -6.82
N GLY A 214 13.03 11.85 -8.10
CA GLY A 214 12.69 10.65 -8.86
C GLY A 214 13.79 9.59 -8.94
N ASN A 215 15.05 9.99 -8.74
CA ASN A 215 16.20 9.08 -8.63
C ASN A 215 16.17 8.20 -7.37
N GLN A 216 15.35 8.54 -6.37
CA GLN A 216 15.11 7.77 -5.15
C GLN A 216 13.89 6.84 -5.25
N ARG A 217 13.23 6.74 -6.41
CA ARG A 217 12.10 5.81 -6.58
C ARG A 217 12.55 4.35 -6.46
N VAL A 218 11.65 3.51 -5.95
CA VAL A 218 11.91 2.06 -5.78
C VAL A 218 11.97 1.31 -7.11
N SER A 219 11.10 1.64 -8.07
CA SER A 219 11.08 1.01 -9.41
C SER A 219 11.65 1.96 -10.46
N LYS A 220 12.98 2.03 -10.54
CA LYS A 220 13.69 2.94 -11.47
C LYS A 220 13.53 2.54 -12.93
N ASP A 221 13.26 1.26 -13.17
CA ASP A 221 13.01 0.68 -14.48
C ASP A 221 11.64 1.08 -15.07
N ILE A 222 10.69 1.50 -14.22
CA ILE A 222 9.44 2.11 -14.67
C ILE A 222 9.72 3.58 -14.99
N THR A 223 10.02 3.86 -16.26
CA THR A 223 10.30 5.21 -16.76
C THR A 223 9.04 6.01 -17.06
N GLU A 224 7.96 5.31 -17.43
CA GLU A 224 6.63 5.86 -17.67
C GLU A 224 5.59 5.00 -16.93
N THR A 225 4.55 5.62 -16.40
CA THR A 225 3.49 4.94 -15.64
C THR A 225 2.26 4.69 -16.50
N ASN A 226 1.70 3.49 -16.43
CA ASN A 226 0.41 3.16 -17.05
C ASN A 226 -0.77 3.78 -16.28
N LEU A 227 -0.49 4.30 -15.09
CA LEU A 227 -1.48 4.83 -14.18
C LEU A 227 -1.80 6.31 -14.43
N VAL A 228 -1.21 6.97 -15.43
CA VAL A 228 -1.68 8.30 -15.84
C VAL A 228 -3.19 8.23 -16.06
N GLY A 229 -3.93 9.13 -15.42
CA GLY A 229 -5.38 9.12 -15.50
C GLY A 229 -6.10 8.43 -14.34
N THR A 230 -5.42 7.52 -13.62
CA THR A 230 -6.01 6.77 -12.51
C THR A 230 -6.35 7.71 -11.35
N ILE A 231 -7.58 7.59 -10.85
CA ILE A 231 -8.03 8.31 -9.66
C ILE A 231 -7.50 7.57 -8.43
N VAL A 232 -6.99 8.32 -7.46
CA VAL A 232 -6.53 7.79 -6.18
C VAL A 232 -7.31 8.46 -5.04
N VAL A 233 -7.98 7.62 -4.25
CA VAL A 233 -8.70 8.02 -3.04
C VAL A 233 -7.85 7.65 -1.83
N PHE A 234 -7.15 8.63 -1.28
CA PHE A 234 -6.40 8.50 -0.03
C PHE A 234 -7.37 8.65 1.13
N THR A 235 -7.62 7.60 1.91
CA THR A 235 -8.61 7.62 2.99
C THR A 235 -8.11 6.96 4.27
N TYR A 236 -8.73 7.31 5.39
CA TYR A 236 -8.63 6.58 6.63
C TYR A 236 -9.64 5.44 6.59
N MET A 237 -9.26 4.25 7.04
CA MET A 237 -10.24 3.20 7.32
C MET A 237 -10.93 3.46 8.64
N SER A 238 -12.23 3.73 8.57
CA SER A 238 -13.14 4.05 9.68
C SER A 238 -13.40 2.89 10.65
N GLY A 239 -12.57 1.85 10.66
CA GLY A 239 -12.55 0.86 11.74
C GLY A 239 -11.92 1.44 13.02
N TYR A 240 -11.08 2.46 12.89
CA TYR A 240 -10.40 3.14 14.00
C TYR A 240 -11.05 4.46 14.42
N LEU A 241 -11.91 5.03 13.56
CA LEU A 241 -12.73 6.18 13.89
C LEU A 241 -14.07 5.64 14.35
N ASP A 242 -14.44 5.87 15.60
CA ASP A 242 -15.75 5.47 16.14
C ASP A 242 -16.84 5.91 15.14
N ARG A 243 -17.55 4.93 14.56
CA ARG A 243 -18.55 5.21 13.51
C ARG A 243 -19.65 6.15 14.01
N LYS A 244 -19.75 6.39 15.32
CA LYS A 244 -20.67 7.33 15.97
C LYS A 244 -20.17 8.78 16.01
N GLN A 245 -18.88 9.05 15.78
CA GLN A 245 -18.26 10.37 15.98
C GLN A 245 -17.92 11.12 14.69
N VAL A 246 -17.94 10.45 13.54
CA VAL A 246 -17.60 11.06 12.23
C VAL A 246 -18.85 11.08 11.36
N SER A 247 -19.20 12.22 10.77
CA SER A 247 -20.38 12.33 9.90
C SER A 247 -20.22 11.44 8.66
N PRO A 248 -21.30 10.87 8.07
CA PRO A 248 -21.25 10.23 6.76
C PRO A 248 -20.57 11.08 5.69
N ASP A 249 -20.72 12.41 5.74
CA ASP A 249 -20.13 13.35 4.77
C ASP A 249 -18.61 13.50 4.88
N GLU A 250 -18.02 13.00 5.97
CA GLU A 250 -16.58 13.05 6.25
C GLU A 250 -15.87 11.74 5.85
N ARG A 251 -16.60 10.79 5.26
CA ARG A 251 -16.11 9.45 4.88
C ARG A 251 -16.28 9.18 3.39
N VAL A 252 -15.47 8.24 2.91
CA VAL A 252 -15.68 7.63 1.59
C VAL A 252 -16.95 6.78 1.62
N THR A 253 -17.90 7.06 0.72
CA THR A 253 -19.16 6.33 0.59
C THR A 253 -19.21 5.52 -0.71
N SER A 254 -20.06 4.49 -0.77
CA SER A 254 -20.26 3.70 -1.98
C SER A 254 -20.81 4.52 -3.15
N GLN A 255 -21.67 5.50 -2.87
CA GLN A 255 -22.17 6.43 -3.88
C GLN A 255 -21.02 7.28 -4.48
N MET A 256 -20.11 7.78 -3.63
CA MET A 256 -18.95 8.53 -4.10
C MET A 256 -18.02 7.67 -4.96
N ILE A 257 -17.75 6.42 -4.55
CA ILE A 257 -16.94 5.49 -5.36
C ILE A 257 -17.61 5.21 -6.71
N LYS A 258 -18.95 5.13 -6.75
CA LYS A 258 -19.70 4.94 -8.00
C LYS A 258 -19.58 6.12 -8.96
N GLU A 259 -19.68 7.34 -8.47
CA GLU A 259 -19.50 8.56 -9.28
C GLU A 259 -18.07 8.67 -9.83
N LEU A 260 -17.07 8.42 -8.97
CA LEU A 260 -15.67 8.37 -9.40
C LEU A 260 -15.44 7.30 -10.47
N TYR A 261 -16.10 6.14 -10.34
CA TYR A 261 -15.93 5.02 -11.26
C TYR A 261 -16.45 5.35 -12.66
N GLU A 262 -17.66 5.91 -12.76
CA GLU A 262 -18.20 6.32 -14.06
C GLU A 262 -17.34 7.42 -14.69
N MET A 263 -16.85 8.39 -13.90
CA MET A 263 -15.91 9.40 -14.41
C MET A 263 -14.60 8.79 -14.94
N ALA A 264 -13.98 7.90 -14.16
CA ALA A 264 -12.70 7.28 -14.54
C ALA A 264 -12.83 6.41 -15.79
N LYS A 265 -13.95 5.72 -15.95
CA LYS A 265 -14.27 4.88 -17.11
C LYS A 265 -14.34 5.66 -18.42
N HIS A 266 -14.70 6.94 -18.39
CA HIS A 266 -14.67 7.80 -19.58
C HIS A 266 -13.27 8.28 -19.93
N ASN A 267 -12.37 8.44 -18.94
CA ASN A 267 -11.00 8.93 -19.14
C ASN A 267 -9.99 7.86 -19.57
N LYS A 268 -10.27 6.56 -19.31
CA LYS A 268 -9.39 5.42 -19.60
C LYS A 268 -9.72 4.71 -20.94
N ARG A 269 -10.60 5.27 -21.77
CA ARG A 269 -10.96 4.74 -23.10
C ARG A 269 -9.99 5.17 -24.19
#